data_AF-A0ABD1TE63-F1
#
_entry.id   AF-A0ABD1TE63-F1
#
_cell.length_a   1.000
_cell.length_b   1.000
_cell.length_c   1.000
_cell.angle_alpha   90.00
_cell.angle_beta   90.00
_cell.angle_gamma   90.00
#
_symmetry.space_group_name_H-M   'P 1'
#
loop_
_entity.id
_entity.type
_entity.pdbx_description
1 polymer ?
#
loop_
_entity_poly.entity_id
_entity_poly.type
_entity_poly.pdbx_seq_one_letter_code
_entity_poly.pdbx_strand_id
1 'polypeptide(L)'
;MASIHPIIIPPISTLLILLFLTTRSISTDSQSLSSSSIYDILESHGLPMGLFPKGISDFSFDSASGRLELHLLSPSPCDAKFETRVRYDYNITGTLAYGQIVNLSGIAAQELFLWLPVKGIRVDIPSSGLIYFDVGVVFKQFSLSFFETPKDCDVTAKGDQGNDIVLFNDHGQNAENPSRKFGRKHFEGNALRAVS
;
A
#
# COMPACT_ATOMS: atom_id res chain seq x y z
N MET A 1 -59.26 -66.16 -6.45
CA MET A 1 -59.55 -64.88 -5.76
C MET A 1 -58.25 -64.08 -5.76
N ALA A 2 -58.11 -63.12 -6.66
CA ALA A 2 -56.93 -62.27 -6.77
C ALA A 2 -57.17 -60.97 -5.98
N SER A 3 -56.30 -60.68 -5.02
CA SER A 3 -56.35 -59.46 -4.22
C SER A 3 -55.65 -58.33 -4.96
N ILE A 4 -56.40 -57.27 -5.32
CA ILE A 4 -55.86 -56.06 -5.94
C ILE A 4 -55.60 -55.07 -4.79
N HIS A 5 -54.32 -54.85 -4.46
CA HIS A 5 -53.93 -53.75 -3.58
C HIS A 5 -53.94 -52.43 -4.36
N PRO A 6 -54.50 -51.33 -3.82
CA PRO A 6 -54.48 -50.05 -4.50
C PRO A 6 -53.06 -49.45 -4.47
N ILE A 7 -52.56 -49.09 -5.65
CA ILE A 7 -51.34 -48.30 -5.80
C ILE A 7 -51.67 -46.87 -5.36
N ILE A 8 -51.12 -46.47 -4.22
CA ILE A 8 -51.16 -45.10 -3.72
C ILE A 8 -50.19 -44.27 -4.56
N ILE A 9 -50.72 -43.51 -5.52
CA ILE A 9 -49.95 -42.52 -6.27
C ILE A 9 -49.85 -41.27 -5.38
N PRO A 10 -48.66 -40.86 -4.92
CA PRO A 10 -48.53 -39.60 -4.20
C PRO A 10 -48.83 -38.43 -5.15
N PRO A 11 -49.50 -37.36 -4.68
CA PRO A 11 -49.85 -36.24 -5.54
C PRO A 11 -48.57 -35.54 -5.99
N ILE A 12 -48.38 -35.41 -7.31
CA ILE A 12 -47.26 -34.71 -7.96
C ILE A 12 -47.03 -33.28 -7.40
N SER A 13 -48.07 -32.71 -6.78
CA SER A 13 -48.04 -31.44 -6.07
C SER A 13 -47.11 -31.37 -4.86
N THR A 14 -46.80 -32.49 -4.18
CA THR A 14 -45.89 -32.46 -3.01
C THR A 14 -44.41 -32.40 -3.41
N LEU A 15 -44.06 -32.82 -4.64
CA LEU A 15 -42.69 -32.75 -5.14
C LEU A 15 -42.22 -31.32 -5.43
N LEU A 16 -43.15 -30.43 -5.82
CA LEU A 16 -42.85 -29.02 -6.09
C LEU A 16 -42.58 -28.20 -4.83
N ILE A 17 -43.15 -28.57 -3.69
CA ILE A 17 -43.00 -27.84 -2.41
C ILE A 17 -41.61 -28.08 -1.78
N LEU A 18 -40.98 -29.24 -2.03
CA LEU A 18 -39.60 -29.53 -1.59
C LEU A 18 -38.53 -28.76 -2.38
N LEU A 19 -38.86 -28.24 -3.57
CA LEU A 19 -37.90 -27.49 -4.40
C LEU A 19 -37.76 -26.01 -3.97
N PHE A 20 -38.72 -25.48 -3.20
CA PHE A 20 -38.75 -24.07 -2.81
C PHE A 20 -38.16 -23.78 -1.41
N LEU A 21 -37.84 -24.79 -0.59
CA LEU A 21 -37.30 -24.57 0.77
C LEU A 21 -35.77 -24.44 0.85
N THR A 22 -35.05 -24.52 -0.27
CA THR A 22 -33.58 -24.33 -0.28
C THR A 22 -33.18 -22.95 -0.79
N THR A 23 -33.72 -21.88 -0.20
CA THR A 23 -33.15 -20.54 -0.35
C THR A 23 -32.83 -19.93 1.01
N ARG A 24 -31.63 -20.29 1.47
CA ARG A 24 -30.57 -19.45 2.07
C ARG A 24 -31.00 -18.42 3.13
N SER A 25 -30.42 -18.58 4.32
CA SER A 25 -29.51 -17.56 4.86
C SER A 25 -28.35 -18.29 5.53
N ILE A 26 -27.23 -18.42 4.81
CA ILE A 26 -25.94 -18.63 5.48
C ILE A 26 -25.60 -17.26 6.04
N SER A 27 -25.91 -17.03 7.31
CA SER A 27 -25.28 -15.96 8.05
C SER A 27 -23.84 -16.38 8.24
N THR A 28 -22.96 -15.96 7.33
CA THR A 28 -21.53 -15.94 7.61
C THR A 28 -21.34 -14.95 8.73
N ASP A 29 -21.26 -15.48 9.94
CA ASP A 29 -20.67 -14.80 11.08
C ASP A 29 -19.27 -14.37 10.63
N SER A 30 -19.09 -13.06 10.52
CA SER A 30 -17.81 -12.43 10.19
C SER A 30 -16.87 -12.71 11.35
N GLN A 31 -16.26 -13.89 11.36
CA GLN A 31 -15.17 -14.20 12.27
C GLN A 31 -14.10 -13.14 12.00
N SER A 32 -13.85 -12.31 13.00
CA SER A 32 -12.67 -11.47 13.09
C SER A 32 -11.44 -12.39 13.18
N LEU A 33 -11.08 -12.94 12.04
CA LEU A 33 -9.80 -13.56 11.76
C LEU A 33 -8.75 -12.48 12.01
N SER A 34 -7.70 -12.83 12.75
CA SER A 34 -6.43 -12.10 12.87
C SER A 34 -6.27 -11.09 11.74
N SER A 35 -6.28 -9.79 12.05
CA SER A 35 -6.17 -8.71 11.08
C SER A 35 -4.87 -8.90 10.30
N SER A 36 -4.92 -9.65 9.21
CA SER A 36 -3.76 -9.93 8.38
C SER A 36 -3.39 -8.60 7.77
N SER A 37 -2.14 -8.19 7.92
CA SER A 37 -1.67 -6.97 7.29
C SER A 37 -1.75 -7.14 5.77
N ILE A 38 -1.92 -6.05 5.04
CA ILE A 38 -1.70 -6.05 3.59
C ILE A 38 -0.34 -6.63 3.20
N TYR A 39 0.68 -6.45 4.04
CA TYR A 39 2.01 -7.01 3.82
C TYR A 39 2.00 -8.55 3.86
N ASP A 40 1.19 -9.15 4.74
CA ASP A 40 1.03 -10.61 4.84
C ASP A 40 0.26 -11.15 3.62
N ILE A 41 -0.72 -10.38 3.13
CA ILE A 41 -1.48 -10.71 1.90
C ILE A 41 -0.54 -10.71 0.69
N LEU A 42 0.35 -9.72 0.56
CA LEU A 42 1.34 -9.70 -0.53
C LEU A 42 2.28 -10.91 -0.47
N GLU A 43 2.82 -11.19 0.72
CA GLU A 43 3.77 -12.30 0.91
C GLU A 43 3.12 -13.65 0.58
N SER A 44 1.90 -13.90 1.07
CA SER A 44 1.15 -15.11 0.76
C SER A 44 0.79 -15.27 -0.72
N HIS A 45 0.78 -14.17 -1.48
CA HIS A 45 0.60 -14.16 -2.93
C HIS A 45 1.92 -14.09 -3.70
N GLY A 46 3.06 -14.35 -3.06
CA GLY A 46 4.36 -14.40 -3.73
C GLY A 46 4.88 -13.05 -4.22
N LEU A 47 4.40 -11.95 -3.64
CA LEU A 47 4.87 -10.60 -3.90
C LEU A 47 5.67 -10.06 -2.71
N PRO A 48 6.66 -9.18 -2.95
CA PRO A 48 7.48 -8.64 -1.88
C PRO A 48 6.66 -7.70 -0.98
N MET A 49 6.84 -7.80 0.34
CA MET A 49 6.06 -7.03 1.32
C MET A 49 6.23 -5.51 1.18
N GLY A 50 7.39 -5.03 0.72
CA GLY A 50 7.69 -3.60 0.53
C GLY A 50 7.21 -3.02 -0.79
N LEU A 51 6.26 -3.67 -1.48
CA LEU A 51 5.69 -3.16 -2.72
C LEU A 51 4.89 -1.87 -2.54
N PHE A 52 4.25 -1.73 -1.38
CA PHE A 52 3.54 -0.52 -0.98
C PHE A 52 4.32 0.23 0.11
N PRO A 53 4.17 1.56 0.17
CA PRO A 53 4.81 2.36 1.21
C PRO A 53 4.14 2.11 2.57
N LYS A 54 4.82 2.56 3.64
CA LYS A 54 4.20 2.65 4.96
C LYS A 54 3.06 3.68 4.96
N GLY A 55 2.21 3.61 5.99
CA GLY A 55 1.12 4.57 6.18
C GLY A 55 -0.16 4.23 5.43
N ILE A 56 -0.43 2.94 5.23
CA ILE A 56 -1.75 2.46 4.78
C ILE A 56 -2.71 2.60 5.95
N SER A 57 -3.77 3.39 5.77
CA SER A 57 -4.78 3.68 6.80
C SER A 57 -5.85 2.60 6.87
N ASP A 58 -6.27 2.09 5.71
CA ASP A 58 -7.27 1.05 5.58
C ASP A 58 -7.06 0.25 4.30
N PHE A 59 -7.52 -1.00 4.29
CA PHE A 59 -7.49 -1.85 3.11
C PHE A 59 -8.66 -2.83 3.05
N SER A 60 -9.01 -3.23 1.84
CA SER A 60 -9.99 -4.28 1.57
C SER A 60 -9.42 -5.28 0.58
N PHE A 61 -9.58 -6.57 0.88
CA PHE A 61 -9.18 -7.66 0.01
C PHE A 61 -10.29 -8.71 -0.08
N ASP A 62 -10.75 -8.97 -1.31
CA ASP A 62 -11.70 -10.05 -1.59
C ASP A 62 -10.94 -11.27 -2.11
N SER A 63 -10.81 -12.29 -1.26
CA SER A 63 -10.14 -13.55 -1.60
C SER A 63 -10.78 -14.32 -2.77
N ALA A 64 -12.07 -14.12 -3.07
CA ALA A 64 -12.75 -14.85 -4.13
C ALA A 64 -12.47 -14.23 -5.51
N SER A 65 -12.43 -12.89 -5.60
CA SER A 65 -12.18 -12.17 -6.85
C SER A 65 -10.73 -11.69 -7.01
N GLY A 66 -9.94 -11.69 -5.94
CA GLY A 66 -8.61 -11.08 -5.87
C GLY A 66 -8.63 -9.55 -5.84
N ARG A 67 -9.80 -8.90 -5.75
CA ARG A 67 -9.88 -7.43 -5.73
C ARG A 67 -9.23 -6.88 -4.48
N LEU A 68 -8.35 -5.90 -4.69
CA LEU A 68 -7.59 -5.21 -3.66
C LEU A 68 -7.86 -3.71 -3.76
N GLU A 69 -8.16 -3.09 -2.63
CA GLU A 69 -8.32 -1.64 -2.48
C GLU A 69 -7.55 -1.17 -1.24
N LEU A 70 -6.76 -0.10 -1.39
CA LEU A 70 -5.88 0.44 -0.34
C LEU A 70 -6.07 1.94 -0.24
N HIS A 71 -6.07 2.43 0.99
CA HIS A 71 -6.12 3.86 1.31
C HIS A 71 -4.86 4.25 2.08
N LEU A 72 -4.18 5.30 1.64
CA LEU A 72 -3.08 5.90 2.41
C LEU A 72 -3.64 6.79 3.52
N LEU A 73 -2.85 7.05 4.56
CA LEU A 73 -3.25 7.94 5.66
C LEU A 73 -3.26 9.42 5.24
N SER A 74 -2.37 9.82 4.34
CA SER A 74 -2.30 11.18 3.83
C SER A 74 -3.16 11.33 2.56
N PRO A 75 -3.96 12.41 2.42
CA PRO A 75 -4.70 12.70 1.20
C PRO A 75 -3.79 13.16 0.04
N SER A 76 -2.52 13.47 0.30
CA SER A 76 -1.54 13.81 -0.74
C SER A 76 -0.87 12.56 -1.32
N PRO A 77 -0.52 12.53 -2.61
CA PRO A 77 0.30 11.46 -3.18
C PRO A 77 1.63 11.30 -2.42
N CYS A 78 2.05 10.06 -2.25
CA CYS A 78 3.28 9.64 -1.62
C CYS A 78 4.31 9.27 -2.69
N ASP A 79 5.43 9.98 -2.74
CA ASP A 79 6.55 9.63 -3.63
C ASP A 79 7.57 8.82 -2.81
N ALA A 80 7.79 7.56 -3.16
CA ALA A 80 8.80 6.71 -2.55
C ALA A 80 10.02 6.57 -3.47
N LYS A 81 11.21 6.56 -2.89
CA LYS A 81 12.46 6.37 -3.62
C LYS A 81 12.91 4.90 -3.56
N PHE A 82 12.87 4.25 -4.72
CA PHE A 82 13.52 2.97 -4.99
C PHE A 82 14.74 3.24 -5.88
N GLU A 83 14.98 2.39 -6.88
CA GLU A 83 15.94 2.70 -7.96
C GLU A 83 15.54 4.01 -8.66
N THR A 84 14.28 4.12 -9.08
CA THR A 84 13.63 5.38 -9.48
C THR A 84 12.54 5.78 -8.50
N ARG A 85 11.90 6.94 -8.70
CA ARG A 85 10.73 7.31 -7.88
C ARG A 85 9.50 6.53 -8.34
N VAL A 86 8.68 6.14 -7.37
CA VAL A 86 7.35 5.59 -7.58
C VAL A 86 6.38 6.44 -6.74
N ARG A 87 5.33 6.92 -7.39
CA ARG A 87 4.26 7.70 -6.78
C ARG A 87 3.08 6.79 -6.49
N TYR A 88 2.55 6.93 -5.29
CA TYR A 88 1.35 6.26 -4.80
C TYR A 88 0.30 7.32 -4.50
N ASP A 89 -0.85 7.22 -5.12
CA ASP A 89 -1.99 8.09 -4.83
C ASP A 89 -2.69 7.63 -3.55
N TYR A 90 -3.59 8.46 -3.04
CA TYR A 90 -4.38 8.16 -1.83
C TYR A 90 -5.18 6.86 -1.97
N ASN A 91 -5.78 6.62 -3.15
CA ASN A 91 -6.55 5.42 -3.47
C ASN A 91 -5.77 4.55 -4.45
N ILE A 92 -5.45 3.32 -4.03
CA ILE A 92 -4.80 2.33 -4.90
C ILE A 92 -5.75 1.15 -5.04
N THR A 93 -5.96 0.69 -6.27
CA THR A 93 -6.82 -0.46 -6.56
C THR A 93 -6.15 -1.42 -7.52
N GLY A 94 -6.49 -2.70 -7.45
CA GLY A 94 -5.97 -3.72 -8.35
C GLY A 94 -6.63 -5.08 -8.16
N THR A 95 -6.17 -6.06 -8.93
CA THR A 95 -6.54 -7.46 -8.79
C THR A 95 -5.28 -8.27 -8.53
N LEU A 96 -5.17 -8.79 -7.32
CA LEU A 96 -4.07 -9.59 -6.85
C LEU A 96 -4.25 -11.04 -7.30
N ALA A 97 -3.16 -11.62 -7.80
CA ALA A 97 -3.03 -13.04 -8.08
C ALA A 97 -1.63 -13.49 -7.64
N TYR A 98 -1.38 -14.79 -7.63
CA TYR A 98 -0.06 -15.30 -7.26
C TYR A 98 1.02 -14.76 -8.21
N GLY A 99 2.01 -14.06 -7.64
CA GLY A 99 3.14 -13.44 -8.33
C GLY A 99 2.82 -12.14 -9.07
N GLN A 100 1.60 -11.62 -9.02
CA GLN A 100 1.25 -10.42 -9.80
C GLN A 100 0.05 -9.62 -9.27
N ILE A 101 0.01 -8.34 -9.63
CA ILE A 101 -1.15 -7.45 -9.50
C ILE A 101 -1.47 -6.91 -10.89
N VAL A 102 -2.72 -7.03 -11.33
CA VAL A 102 -3.20 -6.50 -12.62
C VAL A 102 -4.30 -5.47 -12.40
N ASN A 103 -4.68 -4.74 -13.45
CA ASN A 103 -5.66 -3.66 -13.38
C ASN A 103 -5.34 -2.62 -12.29
N LEU A 104 -4.04 -2.36 -12.11
CA LEU A 104 -3.53 -1.47 -11.08
C LEU A 104 -3.85 -0.02 -11.41
N SER A 105 -4.30 0.73 -10.41
CA SER A 105 -4.58 2.15 -10.48
C SER A 105 -4.06 2.84 -9.21
N GLY A 106 -3.74 4.14 -9.33
CA GLY A 106 -3.20 4.94 -8.23
C GLY A 106 -1.69 4.78 -8.02
N ILE A 107 -0.96 4.19 -8.98
CA ILE A 107 0.50 4.07 -8.93
C ILE A 107 1.10 4.59 -10.24
N ALA A 108 2.18 5.37 -10.13
CA ALA A 108 2.95 5.83 -11.28
C ALA A 108 4.46 5.71 -11.04
N ALA A 109 5.21 5.26 -12.04
CA ALA A 109 6.66 5.21 -12.00
C ALA A 109 7.26 6.40 -12.76
N GLN A 110 8.34 6.98 -12.23
CA GLN A 110 9.04 8.07 -12.91
C GLN A 110 9.96 7.53 -14.01
N GLU A 111 9.88 8.10 -15.20
CA GLU A 111 10.72 7.82 -16.36
C GLU A 111 11.04 9.09 -17.14
N LEU A 112 12.32 9.39 -17.39
CA LEU A 112 12.77 10.61 -18.10
C LEU A 112 11.96 11.87 -17.74
N PHE A 113 11.76 12.11 -16.44
CA PHE A 113 10.98 13.21 -15.84
C PHE A 113 9.44 13.12 -15.93
N LEU A 114 8.87 12.15 -16.65
CA LEU A 114 7.44 11.90 -16.73
C LEU A 114 6.99 10.85 -15.70
N TRP A 115 5.74 10.96 -15.27
CA TRP A 115 5.07 9.96 -14.43
C TRP A 115 4.24 9.06 -15.32
N LEU A 116 4.63 7.80 -15.43
CA LEU A 116 3.92 6.81 -16.25
C LEU A 116 3.05 5.93 -15.34
N PRO A 117 1.76 5.78 -15.63
CA PRO A 117 0.86 4.97 -14.81
C PRO A 117 1.28 3.50 -14.86
N VAL A 118 1.30 2.85 -13.70
CA VAL A 118 1.58 1.42 -13.59
C VAL A 118 0.27 0.67 -13.65
N LYS A 119 0.11 -0.20 -14.65
CA LYS A 119 -1.09 -1.00 -14.91
C LYS A 119 -1.05 -2.40 -14.31
N GLY A 120 0.15 -2.86 -13.99
CA GLY A 120 0.36 -4.12 -13.33
C GLY A 120 1.79 -4.26 -12.83
N ILE A 121 1.96 -5.20 -11.92
CA ILE A 121 3.25 -5.53 -11.31
C ILE A 121 3.36 -7.05 -11.28
N ARG A 122 4.49 -7.62 -11.67
CA ARG A 122 4.71 -9.07 -11.62
C ARG A 122 6.14 -9.43 -11.24
N VAL A 123 6.29 -10.61 -10.65
CA VAL A 123 7.58 -11.26 -10.40
C VAL A 123 7.66 -12.54 -11.22
N ASP A 124 8.86 -12.96 -11.60
CA ASP A 124 9.03 -14.26 -12.25
C ASP A 124 8.92 -15.40 -11.22
N ILE A 125 8.43 -16.55 -11.65
CA ILE A 125 8.31 -17.76 -10.82
C ILE A 125 8.92 -18.94 -11.62
N PRO A 126 10.06 -19.53 -11.17
CA PRO A 126 10.84 -19.17 -9.99
C PRO A 126 11.49 -17.77 -10.11
N SER A 127 11.75 -17.13 -8.97
CA SER A 127 12.26 -15.76 -8.93
C SER A 127 13.57 -15.59 -9.68
N SER A 128 13.60 -14.61 -10.60
CA SER A 128 14.80 -14.14 -11.29
C SER A 128 15.58 -13.09 -10.50
N GLY A 129 15.08 -12.66 -9.33
CA GLY A 129 15.60 -11.50 -8.61
C GLY A 129 15.05 -10.16 -9.12
N LEU A 130 14.14 -10.19 -10.10
CA LEU A 130 13.58 -8.99 -10.73
C LEU A 130 12.06 -8.88 -10.50
N ILE A 131 11.59 -7.63 -10.51
CA ILE A 131 10.18 -7.27 -10.51
C ILE A 131 9.90 -6.31 -11.66
N TYR A 132 8.76 -6.54 -12.32
CA TYR A 132 8.38 -5.86 -13.55
C TYR A 132 7.15 -5.01 -13.32
N PHE A 133 7.25 -3.72 -13.64
CA PHE A 133 6.15 -2.77 -13.58
C PHE A 133 5.68 -2.50 -15.01
N ASP A 134 4.44 -2.88 -15.31
CA ASP A 134 3.80 -2.61 -16.59
C ASP A 134 3.41 -1.13 -16.67
N VAL A 135 4.07 -0.37 -17.53
CA VAL A 135 3.74 1.05 -17.79
C VAL A 135 3.05 1.25 -19.14
N GLY A 136 2.42 0.19 -19.67
CA GLY A 136 1.61 0.18 -20.89
C GLY A 136 2.32 -0.51 -22.05
N VAL A 137 3.24 0.21 -22.71
CA VAL A 137 3.92 -0.32 -23.92
C VAL A 137 5.13 -1.18 -23.57
N VAL A 138 5.76 -0.91 -22.42
CA VAL A 138 6.98 -1.57 -21.97
C VAL A 138 6.90 -1.90 -20.49
N PHE A 139 7.74 -2.83 -20.06
CA PHE A 139 7.94 -3.15 -18.65
C PHE A 139 9.18 -2.45 -18.12
N LYS A 140 9.01 -1.73 -17.02
CA LYS A 140 10.14 -1.26 -16.22
C LYS A 140 10.60 -2.38 -15.30
N GLN A 141 11.91 -2.58 -15.23
CA GLN A 141 12.52 -3.63 -14.43
C GLN A 141 13.17 -3.01 -13.21
N PHE A 142 13.04 -3.68 -12.07
CA PHE A 142 13.71 -3.32 -10.83
C PHE A 142 14.27 -4.57 -10.17
N SER A 143 15.32 -4.39 -9.36
CA SER A 143 15.74 -5.45 -8.43
C SER A 143 14.68 -5.67 -7.35
N LEU A 144 14.36 -6.93 -7.05
CA LEU A 144 13.45 -7.31 -5.96
C LEU A 144 13.92 -6.78 -4.61
N SER A 145 15.23 -6.66 -4.41
CA SER A 145 15.85 -6.18 -3.16
C SER A 145 15.39 -4.78 -2.76
N PHE A 146 14.93 -3.95 -3.72
CA PHE A 146 14.40 -2.62 -3.41
C PHE A 146 13.05 -2.67 -2.68
N PHE A 147 12.32 -3.79 -2.78
CA PHE A 147 10.96 -3.96 -2.28
C PHE A 147 10.89 -4.94 -1.09
N GLU A 148 12.02 -5.35 -0.50
CA GLU A 148 12.01 -6.24 0.69
C GLU A 148 11.40 -5.58 1.92
N THR A 149 11.47 -4.25 2.03
CA THR A 149 10.96 -3.51 3.20
C THR A 149 10.13 -2.32 2.75
N PRO A 150 8.92 -2.10 3.33
CA PRO A 150 8.10 -0.94 3.02
C PRO A 150 8.87 0.37 3.22
N LYS A 151 8.82 1.24 2.21
CA LYS A 151 9.49 2.55 2.23
C LYS A 151 8.61 3.62 2.86
N ASP A 152 9.24 4.60 3.48
CA ASP A 152 8.58 5.82 3.92
C ASP A 152 8.36 6.75 2.71
N CYS A 153 7.30 7.56 2.78
CA CYS A 153 7.07 8.60 1.79
C CYS A 153 8.13 9.69 1.91
N ASP A 154 8.69 10.12 0.78
CA ASP A 154 9.54 11.30 0.74
C ASP A 154 8.67 12.50 1.14
N VAL A 155 9.04 13.15 2.23
CA VAL A 155 8.44 14.42 2.65
C VAL A 155 8.91 15.47 1.65
N THR A 156 8.30 15.48 0.47
CA THR A 156 8.49 16.59 -0.45
C THR A 156 7.87 17.78 0.25
N ALA A 157 8.71 18.60 0.89
CA ALA A 157 8.32 19.80 1.59
C ALA A 157 7.54 20.71 0.64
N LYS A 158 6.22 20.57 0.61
CA LYS A 158 5.32 21.56 0.04
C LYS A 158 5.19 22.64 1.08
N GLY A 159 5.96 23.72 0.86
CA GLY A 159 5.94 25.00 1.54
C GLY A 159 5.06 25.10 2.78
N ASP A 160 5.65 24.81 3.94
CA ASP A 160 5.20 25.46 5.16
C ASP A 160 5.72 26.89 5.12
N GLN A 161 4.81 27.86 5.03
CA GLN A 161 5.15 29.23 5.39
C GLN A 161 5.50 29.18 6.87
N GLY A 162 6.78 29.39 7.16
CA GLY A 162 7.36 29.15 8.46
C GLY A 162 6.53 29.67 9.62
N ASN A 163 6.34 28.79 10.59
CA ASN A 163 6.16 29.10 12.00
C ASN A 163 6.81 27.95 12.79
N ASP A 164 8.13 28.00 12.97
CA ASP A 164 8.80 27.16 13.96
C ASP A 164 8.30 27.59 15.36
N ILE A 165 7.27 26.90 15.87
CA ILE A 165 6.98 26.90 17.30
C ILE A 165 7.71 25.69 17.86
N VAL A 166 8.94 25.94 18.30
CA VAL A 166 9.69 24.98 19.09
C VAL A 166 9.06 24.95 20.49
N LEU A 167 8.22 23.94 20.74
CA LEU A 167 7.71 23.65 22.07
C LEU A 167 8.75 22.82 22.84
N PHE A 168 9.61 23.50 23.61
CA PHE A 168 10.31 22.85 24.71
C PHE A 168 9.42 22.94 25.96
N ASN A 169 8.74 21.84 26.29
CA ASN A 169 8.25 21.62 27.65
C ASN A 169 9.37 20.96 28.44
N ASP A 170 10.19 21.77 29.13
CA ASP A 170 11.21 21.26 30.05
C ASP A 170 10.60 20.98 31.42
N HIS A 171 10.59 19.71 31.78
CA HIS A 171 10.32 19.21 33.12
C HIS A 171 11.64 18.74 33.72
N GLY A 172 12.21 19.47 34.70
CA GLY A 172 13.19 18.88 35.62
C GLY A 172 14.39 19.73 36.09
N GLN A 173 14.25 20.23 37.32
CA GLN A 173 15.23 20.21 38.42
C GLN A 173 16.55 21.04 38.39
N ASN A 174 16.77 21.67 39.56
CA ASN A 174 17.92 22.45 40.03
C ASN A 174 19.29 21.77 39.87
N ALA A 175 20.33 22.57 39.54
CA ALA A 175 21.62 22.59 40.24
C ALA A 175 22.56 23.72 39.73
N GLU A 176 22.94 24.62 40.66
CA GLU A 176 24.25 25.25 40.93
C GLU A 176 25.31 25.52 39.83
N ASN A 177 25.52 26.83 39.52
CA ASN A 177 26.77 27.66 39.36
C ASN A 177 28.09 27.11 38.69
N PRO A 178 29.16 27.91 38.47
CA PRO A 178 29.40 29.15 37.70
C PRO A 178 30.41 28.99 36.53
N SER A 179 30.48 30.02 35.66
CA SER A 179 31.68 30.53 34.97
C SER A 179 32.28 29.73 33.79
N ARG A 180 32.21 30.32 32.58
CA ARG A 180 33.39 30.75 31.80
C ARG A 180 33.01 31.55 30.54
N LYS A 181 33.58 32.75 30.43
CA LYS A 181 33.64 33.58 29.21
C LYS A 181 34.54 32.93 28.16
N PHE A 182 34.08 32.86 26.91
CA PHE A 182 34.92 32.85 25.69
C PHE A 182 34.00 33.02 24.48
N GLY A 183 34.16 33.88 23.47
CA GLY A 183 35.08 34.93 23.09
C GLY A 183 34.66 35.30 21.65
N ARG A 184 34.20 36.53 21.39
CA ARG A 184 33.90 36.99 20.03
C ARG A 184 35.21 37.32 19.31
N LYS A 185 35.48 36.73 18.14
CA LYS A 185 36.51 37.22 17.22
C LYS A 185 35.87 37.89 16.01
N HIS A 186 36.19 39.17 15.90
CA HIS A 186 36.10 40.04 14.74
C HIS A 186 37.14 39.60 13.70
N PHE A 187 36.82 39.60 12.41
CA PHE A 187 37.82 39.55 11.35
C PHE A 187 37.49 40.59 10.28
N GLU A 188 38.39 41.57 10.20
CA GLU A 188 38.46 42.65 9.23
C GLU A 188 39.36 42.19 8.07
N GLY A 189 38.98 42.50 6.82
CA GLY A 189 39.81 42.24 5.65
C GLY A 189 39.47 43.22 4.52
N ASN A 190 40.41 44.11 4.22
CA ASN A 190 40.25 45.27 3.35
C ASN A 190 40.88 45.05 1.95
N ALA A 191 40.23 45.67 0.96
CA ALA A 191 40.71 46.23 -0.31
C ALA A 191 41.67 45.48 -1.26
N LEU A 192 41.27 45.36 -2.53
CA LEU A 192 42.16 45.56 -3.70
C LEU A 192 41.44 46.29 -4.85
N ARG A 193 42.21 47.17 -5.50
CA ARG A 193 41.92 48.08 -6.61
C ARG A 193 41.51 47.38 -7.92
N ALA A 194 40.78 48.11 -8.77
CA ALA A 194 40.88 47.96 -10.22
C ALA A 194 41.12 49.34 -10.87
N VAL A 195 42.08 49.38 -11.79
CA VAL A 195 42.40 50.47 -12.70
C VAL A 195 41.99 49.99 -14.09
N SER A 196 41.10 50.72 -14.76
CA SER A 196 41.29 51.29 -16.10
C SER A 196 40.04 52.04 -16.52
#